data_AF-A0A0J1CJB4-F1
#
_entry.id   AF-A0A0J1CJB4-F1
#
_cell.length_a   1.000
_cell.length_b   1.000
_cell.length_c   1.000
_cell.angle_alpha   90.00
_cell.angle_beta   90.00
_cell.angle_gamma   90.00
#
_symmetry.space_group_name_H-M   'P 1'
#
loop_
_entity.id
_entity.type
_entity.pdbx_description
1 polymer ?
#
loop_
_entity_poly.entity_id
_entity_poly.type
_entity_poly.pdbx_seq_one_letter_code
_entity_poly.pdbx_strand_id
1 'polypeptide(L)'
;MLYFEATETLKDAALYAQLRVRFPLAQILGCSTGTHVQGLSVRDDGAIGVALNFASTRVRLAAAPIDTEEQSFACDVQIGTQLMADDLAAVFVLSDGL
;
A
#
# COMPACT_ATOMS: atom_id res chain seq x y z
N MET A 1 2.87 0.31 -7.81
CA MET A 1 1.57 -0.37 -7.93
C MET A 1 0.91 -0.24 -6.58
N LEU A 2 -0.21 0.48 -6.53
CA LEU A 2 -1.11 0.49 -5.39
C LEU A 2 -2.28 -0.42 -5.73
N TYR A 3 -2.67 -1.30 -4.82
CA TYR A 3 -3.86 -2.13 -5.00
C TYR A 3 -4.67 -2.18 -3.70
N PHE A 4 -5.97 -2.29 -3.84
CA PHE A 4 -6.94 -2.32 -2.76
C PHE A 4 -7.90 -3.47 -3.02
N GLU A 5 -8.20 -4.25 -1.99
CA GLU A 5 -9.09 -5.40 -2.07
C GLU A 5 -9.75 -5.67 -0.71
N ALA A 6 -10.78 -6.51 -0.71
CA ALA A 6 -11.40 -6.99 0.52
C ALA A 6 -10.38 -7.73 1.40
N THR A 7 -10.49 -7.56 2.73
CA THR A 7 -9.55 -8.11 3.72
C THR A 7 -9.32 -9.61 3.57
N GLU A 8 -10.37 -10.38 3.27
CA GLU A 8 -10.28 -11.84 3.12
C GLU A 8 -9.50 -12.27 1.88
N THR A 9 -9.51 -11.48 0.82
CA THR A 9 -8.79 -11.76 -0.43
C THR A 9 -7.36 -11.25 -0.39
N LEU A 10 -7.07 -10.17 0.35
CA LEU A 10 -5.70 -9.70 0.61
C LEU A 10 -4.83 -10.71 1.36
N LYS A 11 -5.45 -11.59 2.16
CA LYS A 11 -4.75 -12.71 2.81
C LYS A 11 -4.26 -13.76 1.79
N ASP A 12 -4.81 -13.77 0.58
CA ASP A 12 -4.36 -14.64 -0.50
C ASP A 12 -3.18 -14.01 -1.25
N ALA A 13 -2.01 -14.65 -1.11
CA ALA A 13 -0.79 -14.24 -1.79
C ALA A 13 -0.86 -14.36 -3.33
N ALA A 14 -1.88 -15.02 -3.89
CA ALA A 14 -2.03 -15.23 -5.32
C ALA A 14 -2.09 -13.92 -6.11
N LEU A 15 -2.85 -12.92 -5.65
CA LEU A 15 -2.92 -11.63 -6.36
C LEU A 15 -1.57 -10.91 -6.30
N TYR A 16 -0.94 -10.85 -5.11
CA TYR A 16 0.38 -10.25 -4.97
C TYR A 16 1.40 -10.90 -5.92
N ALA A 17 1.41 -12.23 -6.00
CA ALA A 17 2.29 -12.96 -6.89
C ALA A 17 2.05 -12.60 -8.37
N GLN A 18 0.79 -12.52 -8.80
CA GLN A 18 0.43 -12.11 -10.16
C GLN A 18 0.90 -10.67 -10.46
N LEU A 19 0.67 -9.74 -9.52
CA LEU A 19 1.12 -8.35 -9.65
C LEU A 19 2.64 -8.25 -9.69
N ARG A 20 3.36 -9.04 -8.89
CA ARG A 20 4.83 -9.09 -8.88
C ARG A 20 5.39 -9.60 -10.20
N VAL A 21 4.79 -10.63 -10.80
CA VAL A 21 5.17 -11.12 -12.13
C VAL A 21 4.88 -10.07 -13.20
N ARG A 22 3.73 -9.38 -13.13
CA ARG A 22 3.33 -8.39 -14.14
C ARG A 22 4.13 -7.08 -14.06
N PHE A 23 4.52 -6.67 -12.86
CA PHE A 23 5.20 -5.41 -12.55
C PHE A 23 6.47 -5.65 -11.71
N PRO A 24 7.49 -6.33 -12.27
CA PRO A 24 8.65 -6.78 -11.49
C PRO A 24 9.44 -5.64 -10.86
N LEU A 25 9.51 -4.49 -11.54
CA LEU A 25 10.25 -3.31 -11.08
C LEU A 25 9.43 -2.38 -10.19
N ALA A 26 8.12 -2.58 -10.07
CA ALA A 26 7.29 -1.71 -9.27
C ALA A 26 7.44 -2.02 -7.78
N GLN A 27 7.47 -0.98 -6.95
CA GLN A 27 7.08 -1.12 -5.55
C GLN A 27 5.59 -1.48 -5.52
N ILE A 28 5.23 -2.56 -4.83
CA ILE A 28 3.86 -3.06 -4.74
C ILE A 28 3.42 -2.88 -3.30
N LEU A 29 2.39 -2.06 -3.11
CA LEU A 29 1.81 -1.75 -1.81
C LEU A 29 0.29 -1.87 -1.93
N GLY A 30 -0.35 -2.32 -0.87
CA GLY A 30 -1.80 -2.36 -0.79
C GLY A 30 -2.23 -2.39 0.66
N CYS A 31 -3.49 -2.05 0.89
CA CYS A 31 -4.16 -2.19 2.17
C CYS A 31 -5.57 -2.70 1.92
N SER A 32 -6.20 -3.19 2.98
CA SER A 32 -7.59 -3.60 2.85
C SER A 32 -8.51 -2.42 2.62
N THR A 33 -9.61 -2.71 1.95
CA THR A 33 -10.70 -1.78 1.77
C THR A 33 -12.00 -2.55 2.02
N GLY A 34 -13.04 -1.81 2.37
CA GLY A 34 -14.38 -2.36 2.38
C GLY A 34 -14.89 -2.45 0.95
N THR A 35 -16.02 -1.80 0.72
CA THR A 35 -16.69 -1.84 -0.55
C THR A 35 -16.08 -0.89 -1.58
N HIS A 36 -15.91 -1.35 -2.83
CA HIS A 36 -15.44 -0.51 -3.92
C HIS A 36 -16.58 0.09 -4.74
N VAL A 37 -16.44 1.36 -5.13
CA VAL A 37 -17.34 2.02 -6.08
C VAL A 37 -16.69 2.03 -7.46
N GLN A 38 -17.29 1.29 -8.40
CA GLN A 38 -16.89 1.29 -9.81
C GLN A 38 -18.00 1.95 -10.63
N GLY A 39 -17.80 3.23 -10.97
CA GLY A 39 -18.82 4.03 -11.66
C GLY A 39 -20.03 4.29 -10.76
N LEU A 40 -21.21 3.82 -11.17
CA LEU A 40 -22.45 3.85 -10.37
C LEU A 40 -22.76 2.51 -9.68
N SER A 41 -21.88 1.52 -9.83
CA SER A 41 -22.07 0.18 -9.26
C SER A 41 -21.15 -0.05 -8.08
N VAL A 42 -21.71 -0.70 -7.08
CA VAL A 42 -21.01 -1.16 -5.89
C VAL A 42 -20.62 -2.62 -6.14
N ARG A 43 -19.34 -2.95 -5.96
CA ARG A 43 -18.83 -4.32 -6.09
C ARG A 43 -18.03 -4.71 -4.86
N ASP A 44 -18.32 -5.91 -4.38
CA ASP A 44 -17.61 -6.54 -3.27
C ASP A 44 -16.59 -7.59 -3.77
N ASP A 45 -16.50 -7.79 -5.10
CA ASP A 45 -15.60 -8.77 -5.73
C ASP A 45 -14.45 -8.10 -6.53
N GLY A 46 -13.22 -8.52 -6.20
CA GLY A 46 -12.01 -8.21 -6.95
C GLY A 46 -11.20 -7.00 -6.46
N ALA A 47 -9.94 -6.96 -6.89
CA ALA A 47 -9.01 -5.88 -6.60
C ALA A 47 -9.10 -4.71 -7.59
N ILE A 48 -8.97 -3.51 -7.05
CA ILE A 48 -8.70 -2.30 -7.85
C ILE A 48 -7.26 -1.89 -7.61
N GLY A 49 -6.55 -1.54 -8.66
CA GLY A 49 -5.18 -1.04 -8.50
C GLY A 49 -4.75 -0.09 -9.60
N VAL A 50 -3.74 0.70 -9.26
CA VAL A 50 -3.13 1.70 -10.14
C VAL A 50 -1.61 1.56 -10.13
N ALA A 51 -1.04 1.53 -11.33
CA ALA A 51 0.40 1.60 -11.53
C ALA A 51 0.79 3.03 -11.90
N LEU A 52 1.66 3.62 -11.09
CA LEU A 52 2.22 4.95 -11.32
C LEU A 52 3.69 4.79 -11.70
N ASN A 53 4.13 5.53 -12.72
CA ASN A 53 5.52 5.66 -13.09
C ASN A 53 5.88 7.15 -13.12
N PHE A 54 7.00 7.50 -12.51
CA PHE A 54 7.47 8.88 -12.43
C PHE A 54 8.70 9.06 -13.31
N ALA A 55 8.75 10.15 -14.06
CA ALA A 55 9.90 10.44 -14.92
C ALA A 55 11.18 10.74 -14.12
N SER A 56 11.05 11.43 -12.98
CA SER A 56 12.18 11.89 -12.17
C SER A 56 11.98 11.76 -10.65
N THR A 57 10.78 11.44 -10.18
CA THR A 57 10.50 11.28 -8.75
C THR A 57 11.05 9.95 -8.25
N ARG A 58 11.92 10.00 -7.24
CA ARG A 58 12.38 8.82 -6.53
C ARG A 58 11.32 8.39 -5.51
N VAL A 59 10.87 7.14 -5.62
CA VAL A 59 9.95 6.54 -4.65
C VAL A 59 10.76 5.60 -3.74
N ARG A 60 10.63 5.79 -2.43
CA ARG A 60 11.19 4.91 -1.39
C ARG A 60 10.03 4.21 -0.68
N LEU A 61 10.23 2.94 -0.34
CA LEU A 61 9.28 2.16 0.45
C LEU A 61 9.89 1.88 1.82
N ALA A 62 9.14 2.17 2.87
CA ALA A 62 9.40 1.73 4.23
C ALA A 62 8.13 1.07 4.76
N ALA A 63 8.29 0.02 5.56
CA ALA A 63 7.20 -0.69 6.22
C ALA A 63 7.64 -1.06 7.64
N ALA A 64 6.70 -1.01 8.57
CA ALA A 64 6.87 -1.51 9.93
C ALA A 64 5.61 -2.29 10.31
N PRO A 65 5.74 -3.51 10.88
CA PRO A 65 4.59 -4.24 11.40
C PRO A 65 4.01 -3.50 12.61
N ILE A 66 2.70 -3.53 12.76
CA ILE A 66 1.98 -2.96 13.90
C ILE A 66 0.96 -4.00 14.39
N ASP A 67 1.12 -4.45 15.62
CA ASP A 67 0.26 -5.47 16.22
C ASP A 67 -0.74 -4.87 17.20
N THR A 68 -0.40 -3.72 17.81
CA THR A 68 -1.26 -3.02 18.78
C THR A 68 -1.29 -1.51 18.55
N GLU A 69 -2.36 -0.85 19.00
CA GLU A 69 -2.51 0.61 18.89
C GLU A 69 -1.35 1.36 19.57
N GLU A 70 -0.85 0.86 20.70
CA GLU A 70 0.24 1.50 21.45
C GLU A 70 1.57 1.52 20.67
N GLN A 71 1.74 0.60 19.72
CA GLN A 71 2.93 0.53 18.86
C GLN A 71 2.88 1.57 17.73
N SER A 72 1.71 2.12 17.41
CA SER A 72 1.49 3.03 16.28
C SER A 72 2.50 4.17 16.22
N PHE A 73 2.66 4.90 17.33
CA PHE A 73 3.60 6.02 17.40
C PHE A 73 5.06 5.59 17.18
N ALA A 74 5.47 4.45 17.74
CA ALA A 74 6.83 3.95 17.58
C ALA A 74 7.10 3.49 16.13
N CYS A 75 6.11 2.85 15.50
CA CYS A 75 6.18 2.45 14.10
C CYS A 75 6.27 3.67 13.17
N ASP A 76 5.49 4.72 13.44
CA ASP A 76 5.56 5.97 12.68
C ASP A 76 6.92 6.66 12.82
N VAL A 77 7.51 6.70 14.02
CA VAL A 77 8.87 7.22 14.23
C VAL A 77 9.90 6.40 13.43
N GLN A 78 9.75 5.08 13.43
CA GLN A 78 10.63 4.18 12.67
C GLN A 78 10.51 4.40 11.16
N ILE A 79 9.28 4.50 10.63
CA ILE A 79 9.02 4.79 9.21
C ILE A 79 9.57 6.16 8.83
N GLY A 80 9.28 7.18 9.63
CA GLY A 80 9.79 8.54 9.43
C GLY A 80 11.31 8.54 9.34
N THR A 81 11.99 7.94 10.32
CA THR A 81 13.46 7.85 10.34
C THR A 81 14.02 7.15 9.10
N GLN A 82 13.37 6.07 8.63
CA GLN A 82 13.79 5.38 7.41
C GLN A 82 13.61 6.22 6.15
N LEU A 83 12.58 7.07 6.09
CA LEU A 83 12.27 7.88 4.91
C LEU A 83 12.97 9.24 4.90
N MET A 84 13.45 9.72 6.05
CA MET A 84 14.16 11.00 6.17
C MET A 84 15.25 11.13 5.10
N ALA A 85 15.20 12.26 4.41
CA ALA A 85 16.19 12.72 3.44
C ALA A 85 15.98 14.21 3.20
N ASP A 86 17.05 14.92 2.86
CA ASP A 86 17.02 16.37 2.62
C ASP A 86 16.10 16.75 1.43
N ASP A 87 15.88 15.81 0.50
CA ASP A 87 15.06 15.97 -0.70
C ASP A 87 13.63 15.39 -0.54
N LEU A 88 13.24 14.97 0.66
CA LEU A 88 11.91 14.39 0.91
C LEU A 88 10.82 15.45 0.76
N ALA A 89 10.02 15.33 -0.31
CA ALA A 89 8.92 16.26 -0.59
C ALA A 89 7.57 15.85 0.00
N ALA A 90 7.29 14.54 0.11
CA ALA A 90 6.00 14.04 0.59
C ALA A 90 6.12 12.60 1.13
N VAL A 91 5.21 12.25 2.05
CA VAL A 91 5.02 10.90 2.56
C VAL A 91 3.56 10.51 2.35
N PHE A 92 3.33 9.32 1.79
CA PHE A 92 2.01 8.71 1.67
C PHE A 92 2.01 7.45 2.51
N VAL A 93 1.15 7.41 3.53
CA VAL A 93 1.06 6.30 4.48
C VAL A 93 -0.18 5.47 4.18
N LEU A 94 -0.01 4.16 4.06
CA LEU A 94 -1.11 3.19 4.09
C LEU A 94 -1.05 2.46 5.43
N SER A 95 -2.19 2.40 6.10
CA SER A 95 -2.42 1.64 7.32
C SER A 95 -3.73 0.90 7.16
N ASP A 96 -3.81 -0.34 7.67
CA ASP A 96 -5.04 -1.12 7.64
C ASP A 96 -6.12 -0.57 8.58
N GLY A 97 -5.80 0.43 9.41
CA GLY A 97 -6.70 0.99 10.41
C GLY A 97 -6.91 0.01 11.55
N LEU A 98 -6.22 0.24 12.67
CA LEU A 98 -6.51 -0.43 13.94
C LEU A 98 -7.65 0.31 14.65
#